data_AF-A0A2V9GCG0-F1
#
_entry.id   AF-A0A2V9GCG0-F1
#
_cell.length_a   1.000
_cell.length_b   1.000
_cell.length_c   1.000
_cell.angle_alpha   90.00
_cell.angle_beta   90.00
_cell.angle_gamma   90.00
#
_symmetry.space_group_name_H-M   'P 1'
#
loop_
_entity.id
_entity.type
_entity.pdbx_description
1 polymer ?
#
loop_
_entity_poly.entity_id
_entity_poly.type
_entity_poly.pdbx_seq_one_letter_code
_entity_poly.pdbx_strand_id
1 'polypeptide(L)'
;MDKLLLLVFGPLVVAAALLVIATGIRRALARFRSRPTPDQLKAAYESYLRRLLNPQPDAVERELGKLLPERLLQLYQDKSAVQSAGFQLEKPGKKRWWPERWPVYCFEPLDTEALNELPYEEELGPGFCFATTGHGCWYWIAASDQRAKDSPVVFLDYDGGGSHGETVADSLDEFLNCPRLAMK
;
A
#
# COMPACT_ATOMS: atom_id res chain seq x y z
N MET A 1 1.58 19.20 53.44
CA MET A 1 0.93 18.35 52.40
C MET A 1 1.86 18.11 51.21
N ASP A 2 2.78 19.03 50.90
CA ASP A 2 3.61 18.98 49.67
C ASP A 2 4.69 17.89 49.64
N LYS A 3 5.21 17.47 50.81
CA LYS A 3 6.23 16.40 50.88
C LYS A 3 5.66 15.00 50.64
N LEU A 4 4.36 14.80 50.86
CA LEU A 4 3.71 13.48 50.72
C LEU A 4 3.40 13.17 49.25
N LEU A 5 3.03 14.19 48.47
CA LEU A 5 2.82 14.07 47.02
C LEU A 5 4.13 13.76 46.29
N LEU A 6 5.24 14.40 46.67
CA LEU A 6 6.55 14.15 46.06
C LEU A 6 7.08 12.72 46.31
N LEU A 7 6.82 12.16 47.50
CA LEU A 7 7.22 10.80 47.88
C LEU A 7 6.38 9.70 47.21
N VAL A 8 5.11 9.96 46.90
CA VAL A 8 4.21 8.99 46.26
C VAL A 8 4.26 9.07 44.74
N PHE A 9 4.32 10.28 44.16
CA PHE A 9 4.34 10.47 42.71
C PHE A 9 5.74 10.43 42.11
N GLY A 10 6.79 10.72 42.89
CA GLY A 10 8.19 10.62 42.42
C GLY A 10 8.57 9.23 41.89
N PRO A 11 8.35 8.15 42.66
CA PRO A 11 8.61 6.78 42.20
C PRO A 11 7.76 6.39 40.98
N LEU A 12 6.52 6.86 40.91
CA LEU A 12 5.61 6.59 39.80
C LEU A 12 6.08 7.25 38.50
N VAL A 13 6.53 8.51 38.59
CA VAL A 13 7.10 9.24 37.44
C VAL A 13 8.41 8.61 36.99
N VAL A 14 9.26 8.18 37.92
CA VAL A 14 10.51 7.45 37.60
C VAL A 14 10.20 6.10 36.95
N ALA A 15 9.22 5.35 37.45
CA ALA A 15 8.81 4.08 36.85
C ALA A 15 8.25 4.27 35.44
N ALA A 16 7.41 5.30 35.22
CA ALA A 16 6.88 5.64 33.90
C ALA A 16 8.00 6.05 32.93
N ALA A 17 8.95 6.88 33.38
CA ALA A 17 10.11 7.29 32.58
C ALA A 17 11.00 6.09 32.23
N LEU A 18 11.26 5.19 33.18
CA LEU A 18 12.01 3.96 32.93
C LEU A 18 11.28 3.02 31.95
N LEU A 19 9.95 2.95 32.00
CA LEU A 19 9.13 2.21 31.04
C LEU A 19 9.24 2.80 29.62
N VAL A 20 9.19 4.12 29.49
CA VAL A 20 9.37 4.82 28.20
C VAL A 20 10.78 4.60 27.65
N ILE A 21 11.81 4.66 28.50
CA ILE A 21 13.20 4.39 28.11
C ILE A 21 13.38 2.92 27.72
N ALA A 22 12.85 1.98 28.51
CA ALA A 22 12.95 0.55 28.23
C ALA A 22 12.23 0.17 26.93
N THR A 23 11.03 0.72 26.69
CA THR A 23 10.31 0.52 25.43
C THR A 23 11.03 1.18 24.25
N GLY A 24 11.61 2.36 24.43
CA GLY A 24 12.46 3.03 23.44
C GLY A 24 13.69 2.20 23.05
N ILE A 25 14.43 1.69 24.03
CA ILE A 25 15.61 0.84 23.82
C ILE A 25 15.21 -0.48 23.15
N ARG A 26 14.10 -1.10 23.56
CA ARG A 26 13.59 -2.34 22.96
C ARG A 26 13.20 -2.15 21.50
N ARG A 27 12.59 -1.01 21.16
CA ARG A 27 12.20 -0.65 19.78
C ARG A 27 13.41 -0.34 18.91
N ALA A 28 14.44 0.31 19.46
CA ALA A 28 15.71 0.56 18.78
C ALA A 28 16.50 -0.73 18.52
N LEU A 29 16.56 -1.64 19.50
CA LEU A 29 17.22 -2.95 19.35
C LEU A 29 16.48 -3.88 18.38
N ALA A 30 15.14 -3.85 18.37
CA ALA A 30 14.34 -4.57 17.38
C ALA A 30 14.67 -4.07 15.97
N ARG A 31 14.65 -2.76 15.73
CA ARG A 31 15.03 -2.16 14.42
C ARG A 31 16.43 -2.56 13.95
N PHE A 32 17.40 -2.70 14.87
CA PHE A 32 18.78 -3.06 14.53
C PHE A 32 18.98 -4.56 14.23
N ARG A 33 18.19 -5.44 14.87
CA ARG A 33 18.22 -6.89 14.63
C ARG A 33 17.36 -7.35 13.45
N SER A 34 16.47 -6.49 12.94
CA SER A 34 15.50 -6.83 11.89
C SER A 34 15.97 -6.57 10.47
N ARG A 35 17.25 -6.26 10.22
CA ARG A 35 17.72 -6.07 8.84
C ARG A 35 17.72 -7.44 8.14
N PRO A 36 16.88 -7.66 7.12
CA PRO A 36 16.76 -8.99 6.53
C PRO A 36 18.08 -9.40 5.90
N THR A 37 18.44 -10.67 6.02
CA THR A 37 19.61 -11.21 5.31
C THR A 37 19.36 -11.21 3.81
N PRO A 38 20.41 -11.23 2.96
CA PRO A 38 20.24 -11.34 1.51
C PRO A 38 19.38 -12.55 1.10
N ASP A 39 19.52 -13.68 1.80
CA ASP A 39 18.71 -14.87 1.55
C ASP A 39 17.24 -14.67 1.92
N GLN A 40 16.95 -13.95 3.01
CA GLN A 40 15.58 -13.58 3.37
C GLN A 40 14.96 -12.63 2.35
N LEU A 41 15.72 -11.65 1.86
CA LEU A 41 15.26 -10.76 0.78
C LEU A 41 14.95 -11.53 -0.50
N LYS A 42 15.83 -12.46 -0.88
CA LYS A 42 15.63 -13.32 -2.05
C LYS A 42 14.39 -14.21 -1.88
N ALA A 43 14.24 -14.86 -0.73
CA ALA A 43 13.10 -15.72 -0.45
C ALA A 43 11.78 -14.92 -0.42
N ALA A 44 11.79 -13.72 0.14
CA ALA A 44 10.64 -12.81 0.13
C ALA A 44 10.27 -12.40 -1.30
N TYR A 45 11.26 -12.05 -2.12
CA TYR A 45 11.05 -11.71 -3.52
C TYR A 45 10.52 -12.89 -4.35
N GLU A 46 11.06 -14.09 -4.16
CA GLU A 46 10.56 -15.30 -4.82
C GLU A 46 9.12 -15.65 -4.39
N SER A 47 8.81 -15.47 -3.10
CA SER A 47 7.45 -15.63 -2.57
C SER A 47 6.50 -14.62 -3.21
N TYR A 48 6.87 -13.34 -3.22
CA TYR A 48 6.13 -12.27 -3.88
C TYR A 48 5.86 -12.59 -5.35
N LEU A 49 6.89 -12.97 -6.12
CA LEU A 49 6.71 -13.32 -7.53
C LEU A 49 5.78 -14.51 -7.73
N ARG A 50 5.90 -15.53 -6.88
CA ARG A 50 5.02 -16.70 -6.93
C ARG A 50 3.56 -16.28 -6.70
N ARG A 51 3.31 -15.44 -5.70
CA ARG A 51 1.98 -14.92 -5.38
C ARG A 51 1.42 -14.06 -6.51
N LEU A 52 2.22 -13.13 -7.01
CA LEU A 52 1.85 -12.24 -8.12
C LEU A 52 1.40 -13.00 -9.38
N LEU A 53 2.06 -14.13 -9.69
CA LEU A 53 1.76 -14.95 -10.86
C LEU A 53 0.65 -15.98 -10.65
N ASN A 54 0.12 -16.11 -9.43
CA ASN A 54 -0.95 -17.03 -9.06
C ASN A 54 -2.03 -16.27 -8.27
N PRO A 55 -2.73 -15.31 -8.92
CA PRO A 55 -3.76 -14.50 -8.29
C PRO A 55 -4.91 -15.37 -7.78
N GLN A 56 -5.51 -14.97 -6.66
CA GLN A 56 -6.59 -15.66 -5.95
C GLN A 56 -7.82 -14.75 -5.79
N PRO A 57 -8.43 -14.27 -6.89
CA PRO A 57 -9.51 -13.29 -6.84
C PRO A 57 -10.71 -13.76 -6.02
N ASP A 58 -11.10 -15.03 -6.15
CA ASP A 58 -12.25 -15.59 -5.41
C ASP A 58 -12.04 -15.58 -3.89
N ALA A 59 -10.79 -15.71 -3.43
CA ALA A 59 -10.46 -15.65 -2.01
C ALA A 59 -10.53 -14.20 -1.51
N VAL A 60 -9.95 -13.26 -2.28
CA VAL A 60 -9.98 -11.82 -1.99
C VAL A 60 -11.41 -11.29 -1.96
N GLU A 61 -12.23 -11.61 -2.96
CA GLU A 61 -13.63 -11.17 -3.03
C GLU A 61 -14.48 -11.73 -1.89
N ARG A 62 -14.22 -12.98 -1.47
CA ARG A 62 -14.88 -13.57 -0.31
C ARG A 62 -14.51 -12.84 0.98
N GLU A 63 -13.24 -12.47 1.14
CA GLU A 63 -12.76 -11.76 2.33
C GLU A 63 -13.24 -10.30 2.37
N LEU A 64 -13.32 -9.65 1.21
CA LEU A 64 -13.92 -8.32 1.05
C LEU A 64 -15.45 -8.33 1.22
N GLY A 65 -16.12 -9.47 0.97
CA GLY A 65 -17.57 -9.56 0.87
C GLY A 65 -18.16 -8.78 -0.31
N LYS A 66 -17.34 -8.46 -1.32
CA LYS A 66 -17.66 -7.64 -2.50
C LYS A 66 -16.90 -8.15 -3.72
N LEU A 67 -17.30 -7.72 -4.90
CA LEU A 67 -16.72 -8.12 -6.17
C LEU A 67 -15.77 -7.04 -6.70
N LEU A 68 -14.60 -7.47 -7.16
CA LEU A 68 -13.62 -6.62 -7.82
C LEU A 68 -14.02 -6.37 -9.29
N PRO A 69 -13.59 -5.26 -9.90
CA PRO A 69 -13.95 -4.94 -11.27
C PRO A 69 -13.32 -5.92 -12.28
N GLU A 70 -14.02 -6.20 -13.38
CA GLU A 70 -13.57 -7.11 -14.44
C GLU A 70 -12.21 -6.71 -14.99
N ARG A 71 -11.98 -5.40 -15.18
CA ARG A 71 -10.72 -4.89 -15.72
C ARG A 71 -9.50 -5.23 -14.86
N LEU A 72 -9.68 -5.24 -13.52
CA LEU A 72 -8.62 -5.65 -12.60
C LEU A 72 -8.32 -7.14 -12.76
N LEU A 73 -9.34 -7.98 -12.85
CA LEU A 73 -9.15 -9.41 -13.05
C LEU A 73 -8.44 -9.72 -14.37
N GLN A 74 -8.76 -8.97 -15.43
CA GLN A 74 -8.06 -9.08 -16.72
C GLN A 74 -6.58 -8.69 -16.62
N LEU A 75 -6.24 -7.65 -15.85
CA LEU A 75 -4.85 -7.27 -15.60
C LEU A 75 -4.06 -8.44 -14.99
N TYR A 76 -4.62 -9.13 -14.00
CA TYR A 76 -3.95 -10.27 -13.35
C TYR A 76 -3.94 -11.56 -14.18
N GLN A 77 -4.76 -11.65 -15.25
CA GLN A 77 -4.65 -12.72 -16.23
C GLN A 77 -3.46 -12.50 -17.19
N ASP A 78 -3.09 -11.25 -17.44
CA ASP A 78 -1.91 -10.90 -18.23
C ASP A 78 -0.65 -10.87 -17.35
N LYS A 79 0.00 -12.03 -17.27
CA LYS A 79 1.25 -12.21 -16.51
C LYS A 79 2.36 -11.26 -16.95
N SER A 80 2.41 -10.89 -18.22
CA SER A 80 3.43 -9.97 -18.73
C SER A 80 3.18 -8.53 -18.27
N ALA A 81 1.90 -8.12 -18.25
CA ALA A 81 1.51 -6.80 -17.78
C ALA A 81 1.73 -6.66 -16.26
N VAL A 82 1.34 -7.65 -15.46
CA VAL A 82 1.48 -7.57 -13.99
C VAL A 82 2.93 -7.65 -13.53
N GLN A 83 3.82 -8.23 -14.33
CA GLN A 83 5.27 -8.22 -14.09
C GLN A 83 5.95 -6.93 -14.55
N SER A 84 5.25 -6.07 -15.30
CA SER A 84 5.79 -4.75 -15.65
C SER A 84 5.92 -3.89 -14.39
N ALA A 85 7.12 -3.35 -14.18
CA ALA A 85 7.52 -2.66 -12.97
C ALA A 85 8.46 -1.50 -13.31
N GLY A 86 8.60 -0.54 -12.41
CA GLY A 86 9.57 0.55 -12.53
C GLY A 86 9.26 1.55 -13.65
N PHE A 87 8.00 1.97 -13.78
CA PHE A 87 7.59 2.97 -14.76
C PHE A 87 6.85 4.14 -14.11
N GLN A 88 6.73 5.24 -14.84
CA GLN A 88 5.93 6.39 -14.46
C GLN A 88 4.85 6.58 -15.50
N LEU A 89 3.63 6.83 -15.03
CA LEU A 89 2.53 7.25 -15.89
C LEU A 89 2.62 8.76 -16.07
N GLU A 90 2.62 9.20 -17.33
CA GLU A 90 2.58 10.62 -17.66
C GLU A 90 1.16 11.04 -17.98
N LYS A 91 0.60 11.94 -17.15
CA LYS A 91 -0.70 12.57 -17.40
C LYS A 91 -0.54 14.04 -17.73
N PRO A 92 -1.40 14.61 -18.60
CA PRO A 92 -1.45 16.05 -18.78
C PRO A 92 -1.82 16.70 -17.44
N GLY A 93 -0.92 17.47 -16.83
CA GLY A 93 -1.20 18.14 -15.57
C GLY A 93 -2.17 19.31 -15.74
N LYS A 94 -2.64 19.87 -14.62
CA LYS A 94 -3.57 21.04 -14.61
C LYS A 94 -3.06 22.21 -15.45
N LYS A 95 -1.74 22.32 -15.63
CA LYS A 95 -1.10 23.22 -16.59
C LYS A 95 -0.55 22.37 -17.74
N ARG A 96 -1.09 22.58 -18.95
CA ARG A 96 -0.76 21.83 -20.20
C ARG A 96 0.75 21.67 -20.52
N TRP A 97 1.61 22.47 -19.89
CA TRP A 97 3.07 22.50 -20.08
C TRP A 97 3.85 21.67 -19.04
N TRP A 98 3.20 21.23 -17.96
CA TRP A 98 3.82 20.48 -16.86
C TRP A 98 3.04 19.18 -16.67
N PRO A 99 3.47 18.07 -17.30
CA PRO A 99 2.82 16.79 -17.09
C PRO A 99 2.98 16.35 -15.63
N GLU A 100 1.93 15.77 -15.09
CA GLU A 100 1.95 15.10 -13.79
C GLU A 100 2.47 13.67 -13.99
N ARG A 101 3.32 13.22 -13.06
CA ARG A 101 3.96 11.91 -13.14
C ARG A 101 3.61 11.09 -11.93
N TRP A 102 3.02 9.94 -12.19
CA TRP A 102 2.55 9.01 -11.16
C TRP A 102 3.41 7.74 -11.22
N PRO A 103 4.33 7.53 -10.26
CA PRO A 103 5.25 6.39 -10.29
C PRO A 103 4.52 5.09 -9.98
N VAL A 104 4.83 4.04 -10.70
CA VAL A 104 4.39 2.66 -10.43
C VAL A 104 5.64 1.82 -10.28
N TYR A 105 5.95 1.48 -9.03
CA TYR A 105 7.10 0.63 -8.73
C TYR A 105 6.81 -0.82 -9.11
N CYS A 106 5.71 -1.39 -8.61
CA CYS A 106 5.23 -2.71 -9.01
C CYS A 106 3.73 -2.87 -8.71
N PHE A 107 3.15 -3.97 -9.22
CA PHE A 107 1.82 -4.41 -8.85
C PHE A 107 1.86 -5.28 -7.59
N GLU A 108 0.80 -5.22 -6.79
CA GLU A 108 0.64 -6.04 -5.58
C GLU A 108 0.07 -7.42 -5.94
N PRO A 109 0.40 -8.50 -5.22
CA PRO A 109 -0.22 -9.80 -5.47
C PRO A 109 -1.72 -9.76 -5.17
N LEU A 110 -2.57 -10.25 -6.09
CA LEU A 110 -4.01 -10.34 -5.83
C LEU A 110 -4.32 -11.57 -4.97
N ASP A 111 -4.03 -11.51 -3.68
CA ASP A 111 -4.31 -12.56 -2.71
C ASP A 111 -4.69 -12.00 -1.33
N THR A 112 -5.07 -12.89 -0.42
CA THR A 112 -5.50 -12.50 0.93
C THR A 112 -4.35 -12.05 1.82
N GLU A 113 -3.11 -12.46 1.53
CA GLU A 113 -1.93 -11.99 2.27
C GLU A 113 -1.72 -10.50 1.99
N ALA A 114 -1.73 -10.10 0.71
CA ALA A 114 -1.66 -8.71 0.30
C ALA A 114 -2.86 -7.91 0.83
N LEU A 115 -4.10 -8.43 0.71
CA LEU A 115 -5.27 -7.75 1.24
C LEU A 115 -5.14 -7.40 2.74
N ASN A 116 -4.55 -8.30 3.54
CA ASN A 116 -4.40 -8.13 4.99
C ASN A 116 -3.19 -7.28 5.39
N GLU A 117 -2.16 -7.18 4.53
CA GLU A 117 -0.96 -6.38 4.80
C GLU A 117 -1.07 -4.93 4.29
N LEU A 118 -1.92 -4.71 3.27
CA LEU A 118 -2.09 -3.42 2.62
C LEU A 118 -3.01 -2.50 3.42
N PRO A 119 -2.87 -1.17 3.24
CA PRO A 119 -3.71 -0.22 3.95
C PRO A 119 -5.19 -0.38 3.59
N TYR A 120 -6.03 -0.25 4.61
CA TYR A 120 -7.49 -0.24 4.50
C TYR A 120 -8.02 1.14 4.91
N GLU A 121 -8.81 1.76 4.03
CA GLU A 121 -9.43 3.06 4.25
C GLU A 121 -10.93 2.89 4.48
N GLU A 122 -11.37 3.05 5.73
CA GLU A 122 -12.79 2.96 6.10
C GLU A 122 -13.67 3.94 5.31
N GLU A 123 -13.14 5.12 5.00
CA GLU A 123 -13.85 6.19 4.27
C GLU A 123 -14.10 5.85 2.79
N LEU A 124 -13.20 5.08 2.17
CA LEU A 124 -13.34 4.63 0.78
C LEU A 124 -14.17 3.34 0.67
N GLY A 125 -14.32 2.63 1.78
CA GLY A 125 -15.03 1.35 1.85
C GLY A 125 -14.21 0.19 1.27
N PRO A 126 -14.87 -0.93 0.94
CA PRO A 126 -14.19 -2.15 0.49
C PRO A 126 -13.52 -1.96 -0.88
N GLY A 127 -12.27 -2.38 -0.99
CA GLY A 127 -11.50 -2.32 -2.22
C GLY A 127 -10.13 -2.93 -2.05
N PHE A 128 -9.25 -2.69 -3.02
CA PHE A 128 -7.95 -3.35 -3.07
C PHE A 128 -6.85 -2.40 -3.57
N CYS A 129 -5.71 -2.41 -2.89
CA CYS A 129 -4.50 -1.73 -3.34
C CYS A 129 -3.77 -2.62 -4.35
N PHE A 130 -3.85 -2.31 -5.64
CA PHE A 130 -3.35 -3.18 -6.71
C PHE A 130 -1.93 -2.84 -7.18
N ALA A 131 -1.43 -1.64 -6.85
CA ALA A 131 -0.08 -1.22 -7.20
C ALA A 131 0.50 -0.28 -6.15
N THR A 132 1.82 -0.21 -6.08
CA THR A 132 2.55 0.66 -5.14
C THR A 132 3.56 1.55 -5.86
N THR A 133 3.86 2.68 -5.24
CA THR A 133 4.96 3.57 -5.62
C THR A 133 6.30 3.14 -5.02
N GLY A 134 6.31 2.16 -4.11
CA GLY A 134 7.49 1.76 -3.32
C GLY A 134 7.81 2.67 -2.13
N HIS A 135 7.02 3.73 -1.91
CA HIS A 135 7.24 4.75 -0.89
C HIS A 135 5.94 5.09 -0.15
N GLY A 136 5.38 4.13 0.59
CA GLY A 136 4.22 4.40 1.45
C GLY A 136 2.97 4.92 0.72
N CYS A 137 2.90 4.77 -0.60
CA CYS A 137 1.76 5.20 -1.41
C CYS A 137 1.31 4.08 -2.34
N TRP A 138 0.00 3.97 -2.53
CA TRP A 138 -0.67 2.88 -3.26
C TRP A 138 -1.72 3.40 -4.22
N TYR A 139 -2.03 2.59 -5.23
CA TYR A 139 -3.16 2.76 -6.11
C TYR A 139 -4.25 1.79 -5.70
N TRP A 140 -5.41 2.33 -5.39
CA TRP A 140 -6.56 1.63 -4.85
C TRP A 140 -7.70 1.60 -5.87
N ILE A 141 -8.50 0.54 -5.82
CA ILE A 141 -9.68 0.37 -6.65
C ILE A 141 -10.85 -0.18 -5.83
N ALA A 142 -12.04 0.37 -6.06
CA ALA A 142 -13.23 0.00 -5.31
C ALA A 142 -13.75 -1.40 -5.67
N ALA A 143 -14.25 -2.11 -4.67
CA ALA A 143 -15.06 -3.32 -4.82
C ALA A 143 -16.54 -2.98 -4.59
N SER A 144 -17.44 -3.68 -5.28
CA SER A 144 -18.88 -3.38 -5.27
C SER A 144 -19.75 -4.63 -5.14
N ASP A 145 -21.03 -4.46 -4.80
CA ASP A 145 -21.98 -5.58 -4.66
C ASP A 145 -22.19 -6.35 -5.96
N GLN A 146 -22.16 -5.63 -7.08
CA GLN A 146 -22.18 -6.20 -8.41
C GLN A 146 -20.82 -6.02 -9.05
N ARG A 147 -20.41 -6.97 -9.89
CA ARG A 147 -19.15 -6.87 -10.61
C ARG A 147 -19.22 -5.70 -11.59
N ALA A 148 -18.47 -4.63 -11.29
CA ALA A 148 -18.32 -3.51 -12.21
C ALA A 148 -17.41 -3.92 -13.37
N LYS A 149 -17.62 -3.34 -14.56
CA LYS A 149 -16.72 -3.56 -15.70
C LYS A 149 -15.33 -2.96 -15.43
N ASP A 150 -15.34 -1.76 -14.85
CA ASP A 150 -14.15 -0.97 -14.54
C ASP A 150 -14.44 -0.11 -13.30
N SER A 151 -13.41 0.53 -12.74
CA SER A 151 -13.54 1.37 -11.56
C SER A 151 -12.46 2.47 -11.56
N PRO A 152 -12.76 3.66 -11.03
CA PRO A 152 -11.76 4.72 -10.87
C PRO A 152 -10.56 4.27 -10.05
N VAL A 153 -9.39 4.82 -10.34
CA VAL A 153 -8.16 4.58 -9.59
C VAL A 153 -7.94 5.73 -8.63
N VAL A 154 -7.87 5.42 -7.35
CA VAL A 154 -7.62 6.37 -6.27
C VAL A 154 -6.18 6.23 -5.80
N PHE A 155 -5.50 7.35 -5.61
CA PHE A 155 -4.15 7.37 -5.05
C PHE A 155 -4.20 7.56 -3.53
N LEU A 156 -3.55 6.66 -2.81
CA LEU A 156 -3.42 6.72 -1.36
C LEU A 156 -2.00 7.15 -1.02
N ASP A 157 -1.88 8.32 -0.39
CA ASP A 157 -0.62 8.95 0.00
C ASP A 157 -0.48 8.94 1.52
N TYR A 158 0.34 8.05 2.08
CA TYR A 158 0.63 8.04 3.52
C TYR A 158 1.96 8.71 3.88
N ASP A 159 2.69 9.20 2.88
CA ASP A 159 3.96 9.92 3.08
C ASP A 159 3.72 11.42 3.34
N GLY A 160 2.47 11.89 3.21
CA GLY A 160 2.03 13.24 3.59
C GLY A 160 2.18 14.28 2.49
N GLY A 161 2.21 13.86 1.22
CA GLY A 161 2.34 14.72 0.04
C GLY A 161 1.07 15.50 -0.33
N GLY A 162 -0.08 15.18 0.27
CA GLY A 162 -1.33 15.95 0.16
C GLY A 162 -2.28 15.53 -0.96
N SER A 163 -1.96 14.45 -1.70
CA SER A 163 -2.82 13.86 -2.75
C SER A 163 -3.57 12.61 -2.28
N HIS A 164 -3.66 12.39 -0.96
CA HIS A 164 -4.35 11.22 -0.42
C HIS A 164 -5.83 11.23 -0.78
N GLY A 165 -6.33 10.12 -1.33
CA GLY A 165 -7.72 9.98 -1.76
C GLY A 165 -8.02 10.64 -3.10
N GLU A 166 -7.02 11.12 -3.84
CA GLU A 166 -7.22 11.75 -5.15
C GLU A 166 -7.53 10.68 -6.22
N THR A 167 -8.61 10.88 -6.98
CA THR A 167 -8.88 10.07 -8.18
C THR A 167 -7.88 10.43 -9.27
N VAL A 168 -6.91 9.55 -9.51
CA VAL A 168 -5.85 9.77 -10.50
C VAL A 168 -6.21 9.25 -11.88
N ALA A 169 -7.26 8.44 -12.03
CA ALA A 169 -7.85 8.05 -13.31
C ALA A 169 -9.34 7.70 -13.14
N ASP A 170 -10.17 8.00 -14.14
CA ASP A 170 -11.60 7.72 -14.11
C ASP A 170 -11.90 6.23 -14.32
N SER A 171 -10.92 5.47 -14.81
CA SER A 171 -10.98 4.01 -14.94
C SER A 171 -9.59 3.36 -14.85
N LEU A 172 -9.54 2.08 -14.51
CA LEU A 172 -8.31 1.30 -14.56
C LEU A 172 -7.80 1.16 -15.99
N ASP A 173 -8.69 1.05 -16.97
CA ASP A 173 -8.27 1.02 -18.38
C ASP A 173 -7.55 2.31 -18.80
N GLU A 174 -8.06 3.48 -18.40
CA GLU A 174 -7.38 4.75 -18.63
C GLU A 174 -6.00 4.80 -17.95
N PHE A 175 -5.94 4.35 -16.69
CA PHE A 175 -4.68 4.28 -15.93
C PHE A 175 -3.62 3.42 -16.65
N LEU A 176 -4.01 2.24 -17.12
CA LEU A 176 -3.10 1.28 -17.77
C LEU A 176 -2.63 1.74 -19.16
N ASN A 177 -3.44 2.54 -19.86
CA ASN A 177 -3.17 3.09 -21.19
C ASN A 177 -2.46 4.46 -21.16
N CYS A 178 -2.20 5.02 -19.99
CA CYS A 178 -1.39 6.24 -19.88
C CYS A 178 0.03 6.02 -20.44
N PRO A 179 0.63 7.02 -21.11
CA PRO A 179 2.00 6.93 -21.59
C PRO A 179 2.97 6.54 -20.46
N ARG A 180 3.77 5.50 -20.72
CA ARG A 180 4.74 4.97 -19.76
C ARG A 180 6.13 5.52 -20.05
N LEU A 181 6.75 6.11 -19.03
CA LEU A 181 8.16 6.49 -19.02
C LEU A 181 8.93 5.55 -18.10
N ALA A 182 10.17 5.23 -18.44
CA ALA A 182 11.04 4.51 -17.52
C ALA A 182 11.30 5.37 -16.27
N MET A 183 11.27 4.76 -15.08
CA MET A 183 11.78 5.42 -13.87
C MET A 183 13.29 5.64 -14.02
N LYS A 184 13.74 6.87 -13.71
CA LYS A 184 15.16 7.24 -13.72
C LYS A 184 15.85 6.88 -12.42
#